data_AF-A0A368EVK8-F1
#
_entry.id   AF-A0A368EVK8-F1
#
_cell.length_a   1.000
_cell.length_b   1.000
_cell.length_c   1.000
_cell.angle_alpha   90.00
_cell.angle_beta   90.00
_cell.angle_gamma   90.00
#
_symmetry.space_group_name_H-M   'P 1'
#
loop_
_entity.id
_entity.type
_entity.pdbx_description
1 polymer ?
#
loop_
_entity_poly.entity_id
_entity_poly.type
_entity_poly.pdbx_seq_one_letter_code
_entity_poly.pdbx_strand_id
1 'polypeptide(L)'
;MSVLSGQHLFDRDVPRFLESPAGVLPPYPRRTWLRWAMRGVLALPLIVVVVRYALLAPEPWHDTANQALLSRVRDGAGASDFSQLLTTFSPPLGALPALVLPSELLLALGGALLGGFFLQGLDQAMFRRGLHGIIRLVVLVSLLISPVFVLLAATDITMFGAVVLFGFGLIDIVRFENLANTQAGFRAGLLLGAAAMTDVRAIPLVLTVAIVGTLLIHSRPQARAANAVIVAFPTVAVTVALALAGVIIGSGPLTFLRTDATSAARAIEALVSDPLSEPLMLYLAPVLVVAITAGVFGFARSGVMMLLIAVGALAGVLVGSPLIAAAAL
;
A
#
# COMPACT_ATOMS: atom_id res chain seq x y z
N MET A 1 19.39 -40.94 39.98
CA MET A 1 19.55 -40.87 38.50
C MET A 1 18.19 -40.51 37.91
N SER A 2 17.96 -39.22 37.65
CA SER A 2 16.73 -38.75 37.00
C SER A 2 16.89 -38.88 35.48
N VAL A 3 15.97 -39.61 34.86
CA VAL A 3 15.83 -39.67 33.41
C VAL A 3 15.29 -38.31 32.97
N LEU A 4 16.18 -37.41 32.57
CA LEU A 4 15.84 -36.20 31.84
C LEU A 4 15.28 -36.63 30.49
N SER A 5 13.96 -36.69 30.41
CA SER A 5 13.17 -36.78 29.18
C SER A 5 13.71 -35.74 28.18
N GLY A 6 14.39 -36.23 27.14
CA GLY A 6 14.84 -35.46 26.00
C GLY A 6 13.66 -34.94 25.17
N GLN A 7 12.96 -33.94 25.68
CA GLN A 7 12.22 -33.03 24.83
C GLN A 7 13.28 -32.24 24.06
N HIS A 8 13.45 -32.56 22.78
CA HIS A 8 14.37 -31.84 21.92
C HIS A 8 14.01 -30.36 21.95
N LEU A 9 15.00 -29.49 22.14
CA LEU A 9 14.83 -28.02 22.17
C LEU A 9 14.06 -27.51 20.93
N PHE A 10 14.09 -28.27 19.84
CA PHE A 10 13.47 -28.01 18.54
C PHE A 10 12.02 -28.48 18.41
N ASP A 11 11.51 -29.34 19.31
CA ASP A 11 10.08 -29.71 19.32
C ASP A 11 9.20 -28.51 19.73
N ARG A 12 9.79 -27.49 20.37
CA ARG A 12 9.11 -26.23 20.72
C ARG A 12 8.86 -25.28 19.53
N ASP A 13 9.56 -25.51 18.43
CA ASP A 13 9.64 -24.61 17.27
C ASP A 13 9.01 -25.19 15.99
N VAL A 14 8.30 -26.32 16.10
CA VAL A 14 7.53 -26.85 14.99
C VAL A 14 6.43 -25.84 14.63
N PRO A 15 6.45 -25.24 13.43
CA PRO A 15 5.45 -24.27 13.03
C PRO A 15 4.07 -24.92 13.07
N ARG A 16 3.07 -24.23 13.65
CA ARG A 16 1.71 -24.76 13.81
C ARG A 16 1.09 -25.20 12.48
N PHE A 17 1.53 -24.61 11.36
CA PHE A 17 1.15 -25.00 10.01
C PHE A 17 2.34 -24.83 9.06
N LEU A 18 2.72 -25.90 8.34
CA LEU A 18 3.70 -25.84 7.25
C LEU A 18 2.97 -25.56 5.93
N GLU A 19 3.22 -24.40 5.32
CA GLU A 19 2.56 -23.96 4.08
C GLU A 19 2.96 -24.79 2.85
N SER A 20 4.21 -25.26 2.78
CA SER A 20 4.66 -26.33 1.87
C SER A 20 6.03 -26.87 2.31
N PRO A 21 6.42 -28.10 1.91
CA PRO A 21 7.75 -28.67 2.23
C PRO A 21 8.92 -27.83 1.70
N ALA A 22 8.73 -27.10 0.60
CA ALA A 22 9.75 -26.30 -0.06
C ALA A 22 9.65 -24.79 0.26
N GLY A 23 8.69 -24.36 1.08
CA GLY A 23 8.40 -22.93 1.33
C GLY A 23 7.84 -22.14 0.14
N VAL A 24 7.70 -22.76 -1.04
CA VAL A 24 7.20 -22.13 -2.28
C VAL A 24 5.85 -22.71 -2.67
N LEU A 25 4.83 -21.84 -2.72
CA LEU A 25 3.49 -22.25 -3.13
C LEU A 25 3.32 -22.24 -4.65
N PRO A 26 2.61 -23.24 -5.22
CA PRO A 26 2.37 -23.31 -6.66
C PRO A 26 1.57 -22.08 -7.13
N PRO A 27 1.89 -21.54 -8.33
CA PRO A 27 1.19 -20.37 -8.86
C PRO A 27 -0.27 -20.68 -9.16
N TYR A 28 -1.14 -19.68 -9.04
CA TYR A 28 -2.55 -19.76 -9.37
C TYR A 28 -2.93 -18.66 -10.38
N PRO A 29 -3.66 -18.99 -11.44
CA PRO A 29 -3.80 -20.32 -12.04
C PRO A 29 -2.45 -21.03 -12.32
N ARG A 30 -2.45 -22.37 -12.36
CA ARG A 30 -1.21 -23.16 -12.59
C ARG A 30 -0.56 -22.86 -13.94
N ARG A 31 -1.38 -22.69 -14.99
CA ARG A 31 -0.91 -22.41 -16.35
C ARG A 31 -0.58 -20.92 -16.50
N THR A 32 0.56 -20.63 -17.13
CA THR A 32 1.08 -19.26 -17.29
C THR A 32 0.14 -18.37 -18.09
N TRP A 33 -0.38 -18.86 -19.22
CA TRP A 33 -1.28 -18.08 -20.07
C TRP A 33 -2.60 -17.72 -19.36
N LEU A 34 -3.14 -18.62 -18.53
CA LEU A 34 -4.35 -18.35 -17.74
C LEU A 34 -4.12 -17.23 -16.71
N ARG A 35 -2.92 -17.14 -16.13
CA ARG A 35 -2.58 -16.03 -15.22
C ARG A 35 -2.58 -14.69 -15.95
N TRP A 36 -1.97 -14.64 -17.13
CA TRP A 36 -1.95 -13.44 -17.96
C TRP A 36 -3.34 -13.05 -18.47
N ALA A 37 -4.12 -14.04 -18.94
CA ALA A 37 -5.51 -13.81 -19.34
C ALA A 37 -6.34 -13.26 -18.18
N MET A 38 -6.22 -13.84 -16.98
CA MET A 38 -6.93 -13.38 -15.79
C MET A 38 -6.53 -11.95 -15.39
N ARG A 39 -5.24 -11.61 -15.44
CA ARG A 39 -4.76 -10.23 -15.20
C ARG A 39 -5.34 -9.26 -16.22
N GLY A 40 -5.36 -9.65 -17.50
CA GLY A 40 -5.96 -8.85 -18.57
C GLY A 40 -7.47 -8.63 -18.35
N VAL A 41 -8.21 -9.69 -18.04
CA VAL A 41 -9.65 -9.61 -17.74
C VAL A 41 -9.93 -8.73 -16.52
N LEU A 42 -9.13 -8.84 -15.46
CA LEU A 42 -9.29 -8.03 -14.25
C LEU A 42 -8.85 -6.57 -14.43
N ALA A 43 -7.90 -6.30 -15.33
CA ALA A 43 -7.51 -4.94 -15.71
C ALA A 43 -8.53 -4.27 -16.64
N LEU A 44 -9.28 -5.06 -17.42
CA LEU A 44 -10.14 -4.56 -18.49
C LEU A 44 -11.18 -3.52 -18.03
N PRO A 45 -11.90 -3.68 -16.90
CA PRO A 45 -12.81 -2.64 -16.41
C PRO A 45 -12.10 -1.32 -16.14
N LEU A 46 -10.89 -1.35 -15.55
CA LEU A 46 -10.10 -0.16 -15.29
C LEU A 46 -9.61 0.48 -16.58
N ILE A 47 -9.16 -0.32 -17.55
CA ILE A 47 -8.76 0.16 -18.88
C ILE A 47 -9.93 0.85 -19.59
N VAL A 48 -11.12 0.26 -19.53
CA VAL A 48 -12.34 0.85 -20.13
C VAL A 48 -12.64 2.21 -19.52
N VAL A 49 -12.52 2.34 -18.19
CA VAL A 49 -12.67 3.63 -17.51
C VAL A 49 -11.63 4.62 -18.01
N VAL A 50 -10.33 4.28 -17.96
CA VAL A 50 -9.25 5.16 -18.41
C VAL A 50 -9.47 5.63 -19.85
N VAL A 51 -9.75 4.71 -20.77
CA VAL A 51 -9.97 5.03 -22.18
C VAL A 51 -11.20 5.92 -22.37
N ARG A 52 -12.30 5.64 -21.67
CA ARG A 52 -13.52 6.46 -21.75
C ARG A 52 -13.25 7.89 -21.28
N TYR A 53 -12.58 8.06 -20.13
CA TYR A 53 -12.32 9.38 -19.59
C TYR A 53 -11.23 10.14 -20.36
N ALA A 54 -10.22 9.45 -20.87
CA ALA A 54 -9.15 10.10 -21.62
C ALA A 54 -9.53 10.47 -23.06
N LEU A 55 -10.40 9.70 -23.73
CA LEU A 55 -10.69 9.89 -25.16
C LEU A 55 -12.13 10.31 -25.49
N LEU A 56 -13.08 10.01 -24.61
CA LEU A 56 -14.52 10.16 -24.91
C LEU A 56 -15.23 11.17 -24.00
N ALA A 57 -14.57 11.67 -22.96
CA ALA A 57 -15.16 12.66 -22.07
C ALA A 57 -15.12 14.08 -22.71
N PRO A 58 -16.20 14.87 -22.59
CA PRO A 58 -16.23 16.26 -23.08
C PRO A 58 -15.16 17.15 -22.42
N GLU A 59 -14.83 16.86 -21.16
CA GLU A 59 -13.71 17.45 -20.43
C GLU A 59 -12.80 16.31 -19.95
N PRO A 60 -11.59 16.17 -20.52
CA PRO A 60 -10.59 15.25 -20.01
C PRO A 60 -10.23 15.60 -18.56
N TRP A 61 -9.73 14.63 -17.79
CA TRP A 61 -9.19 14.96 -16.47
C TRP A 61 -8.03 15.96 -16.61
N HIS A 62 -8.15 17.07 -15.89
CA HIS A 62 -7.13 18.10 -15.78
C HIS A 62 -6.61 18.15 -14.35
N ASP A 63 -5.34 18.56 -14.18
CA ASP A 63 -4.67 18.68 -12.88
C ASP A 63 -4.57 17.38 -12.08
N THR A 64 -4.33 16.25 -12.76
CA THR A 64 -4.13 14.95 -12.10
C THR A 64 -2.74 14.84 -11.46
N ALA A 65 -2.60 13.90 -10.50
CA ALA A 65 -1.30 13.62 -9.90
C ALA A 65 -0.32 13.01 -10.92
N ASN A 66 -0.81 12.24 -11.91
CA ASN A 66 -0.01 11.74 -13.02
C ASN A 66 0.57 12.89 -13.88
N GLN A 67 -0.24 13.92 -14.15
CA GLN A 67 0.22 15.11 -14.87
C GLN A 67 1.29 15.87 -14.07
N ALA A 68 1.07 16.06 -12.75
CA ALA A 68 2.04 16.68 -11.85
C ALA A 68 3.35 15.88 -11.72
N LEU A 69 3.26 14.55 -11.76
CA LEU A 69 4.44 13.67 -11.76
C LEU A 69 5.24 13.84 -13.05
N LEU A 70 4.58 13.89 -14.21
CA LEU A 70 5.23 14.09 -15.50
C LEU A 70 5.91 15.46 -15.59
N SER A 71 5.25 16.53 -15.13
CA SER A 71 5.86 17.86 -15.08
C SER A 71 7.07 17.86 -14.16
N ARG A 72 6.96 17.29 -12.95
CA ARG A 72 8.08 17.18 -12.01
C ARG A 72 9.28 16.46 -12.61
N VAL A 73 9.07 15.30 -13.25
CA VAL A 73 10.16 14.54 -13.88
C VAL A 73 10.76 15.29 -15.07
N ARG A 74 9.93 15.97 -15.86
CA ARG A 74 10.40 16.77 -17.01
C ARG A 74 11.24 17.97 -16.57
N ASP A 75 10.79 18.69 -15.55
CA ASP A 75 11.50 19.85 -14.99
C ASP A 75 12.78 19.41 -14.28
N GLY A 76 12.74 18.24 -13.62
CA GLY A 76 13.88 17.60 -12.98
C GLY A 76 14.95 17.04 -13.92
N ALA A 77 14.64 16.82 -15.20
CA ALA A 77 15.61 16.34 -16.18
C ALA A 77 16.75 17.35 -16.43
N GLY A 78 16.54 18.63 -16.08
CA GLY A 78 17.56 19.69 -16.12
C GLY A 78 18.30 19.92 -14.80
N ALA A 79 18.08 19.10 -13.77
CA ALA A 79 18.71 19.26 -12.47
C ALA A 79 20.23 19.16 -12.57
N SER A 80 20.93 20.22 -12.14
CA SER A 80 22.39 20.33 -12.25
C SER A 80 23.14 19.92 -10.98
N ASP A 81 22.44 19.68 -9.87
CA ASP A 81 23.03 19.32 -8.59
C ASP A 81 22.26 18.18 -7.89
N PHE A 82 22.97 17.40 -7.07
CA PHE A 82 22.45 16.24 -6.34
C PHE A 82 21.30 16.60 -5.40
N SER A 83 21.31 17.81 -4.84
CA SER A 83 20.21 18.35 -4.01
C SER A 83 18.90 18.47 -4.80
N GLN A 84 18.97 18.96 -6.04
CA GLN A 84 17.81 19.09 -6.92
C GLN A 84 17.32 17.71 -7.38
N LEU A 85 18.23 16.78 -7.66
CA LEU A 85 17.85 15.39 -8.00
C LEU A 85 17.10 14.72 -6.85
N LEU A 86 17.60 14.81 -5.62
CA LEU A 86 16.94 14.18 -4.47
C LEU A 86 15.58 14.78 -4.15
N THR A 87 15.43 16.10 -4.25
CA THR A 87 14.13 16.76 -4.03
C THR A 87 13.14 16.49 -5.15
N THR A 88 13.60 16.34 -6.39
CA THR A 88 12.75 16.03 -7.55
C THR A 88 12.28 14.58 -7.55
N PHE A 89 13.19 13.64 -7.26
CA PHE A 89 12.94 12.21 -7.39
C PHE A 89 12.55 11.54 -6.06
N SER A 90 12.36 12.28 -4.96
CA SER A 90 11.85 11.71 -3.72
C SER A 90 10.31 11.66 -3.72
N PRO A 91 9.68 10.51 -3.41
CA PRO A 91 10.27 9.19 -3.10
C PRO A 91 10.85 8.46 -4.33
N PRO A 92 11.99 7.75 -4.17
CA PRO A 92 12.83 7.29 -5.28
C PRO A 92 12.16 6.29 -6.24
N LEU A 93 11.23 5.46 -5.76
CA LEU A 93 10.52 4.50 -6.62
C LEU A 93 9.32 5.14 -7.31
N GLY A 94 8.75 6.21 -6.76
CA GLY A 94 7.54 6.85 -7.25
C GLY A 94 7.72 7.51 -8.62
N ALA A 95 8.91 8.03 -8.92
CA ALA A 95 9.19 8.69 -10.19
C ALA A 95 9.52 7.72 -11.34
N LEU A 96 9.85 6.46 -11.04
CA LEU A 96 10.25 5.47 -12.05
C LEU A 96 9.22 5.27 -13.18
N PRO A 97 7.91 5.19 -12.91
CA PRO A 97 6.92 5.03 -13.98
C PRO A 97 6.94 6.19 -14.98
N ALA A 98 7.07 7.43 -14.51
CA ALA A 98 7.11 8.62 -15.37
C ALA A 98 8.41 8.77 -16.18
N LEU A 99 9.50 8.12 -15.75
CA LEU A 99 10.74 8.03 -16.56
C LEU A 99 10.58 7.12 -17.77
N VAL A 100 9.70 6.11 -17.69
CA VAL A 100 9.51 5.10 -18.75
C VAL A 100 8.28 5.40 -19.61
N LEU A 101 7.24 5.98 -19.02
CA LEU A 101 5.95 6.22 -19.64
C LEU A 101 5.78 7.73 -19.92
N PRO A 102 5.93 8.19 -21.17
CA PRO A 102 6.05 9.62 -21.48
C PRO A 102 4.73 10.39 -21.53
N SER A 103 3.59 9.78 -21.15
CA SER A 103 2.29 10.43 -21.21
C SER A 103 1.37 10.01 -20.07
N GLU A 104 0.44 10.91 -19.73
CA GLU A 104 -0.53 10.68 -18.65
C GLU A 104 -1.43 9.47 -18.94
N LEU A 105 -1.86 9.31 -20.20
CA LEU A 105 -2.61 8.14 -20.64
C LEU A 105 -1.84 6.84 -20.38
N LEU A 106 -0.54 6.80 -20.68
CA LEU A 106 0.27 5.61 -20.45
C LEU A 106 0.45 5.32 -18.96
N LEU A 107 0.59 6.36 -18.12
CA LEU A 107 0.60 6.19 -16.66
C LEU A 107 -0.75 5.64 -16.15
N ALA A 108 -1.87 6.20 -16.62
CA ALA A 108 -3.20 5.72 -16.26
C ALA A 108 -3.44 4.25 -16.68
N LEU A 109 -3.02 3.89 -17.91
CA LEU A 109 -3.04 2.51 -18.37
C LEU A 109 -2.10 1.61 -17.54
N GLY A 110 -0.94 2.12 -17.15
CA GLY A 110 -0.01 1.45 -16.24
C GLY A 110 -0.67 1.13 -14.90
N GLY A 111 -1.37 2.10 -14.30
CA GLY A 111 -2.15 1.90 -13.08
C GLY A 111 -3.27 0.88 -13.25
N ALA A 112 -4.03 0.93 -14.35
CA ALA A 112 -5.05 -0.08 -14.67
C ALA A 112 -4.46 -1.51 -14.77
N LEU A 113 -3.30 -1.65 -15.43
CA LEU A 113 -2.60 -2.94 -15.52
C LEU A 113 -2.11 -3.41 -14.15
N LEU A 114 -1.51 -2.52 -13.35
CA LEU A 114 -1.12 -2.81 -11.96
C LEU A 114 -2.33 -3.27 -11.13
N GLY A 115 -3.50 -2.67 -11.34
CA GLY A 115 -4.75 -3.08 -10.70
C GLY A 115 -5.13 -4.52 -11.05
N GLY A 116 -5.03 -4.91 -12.32
CA GLY A 116 -5.27 -6.30 -12.74
C GLY A 116 -4.30 -7.31 -12.11
N PHE A 117 -3.02 -6.94 -11.97
CA PHE A 117 -2.03 -7.73 -11.23
C PHE A 117 -2.40 -7.87 -9.75
N PHE A 118 -2.77 -6.78 -9.10
CA PHE A 118 -3.16 -6.77 -7.70
C PHE A 118 -4.41 -7.62 -7.44
N LEU A 119 -5.47 -7.43 -8.23
CA LEU A 119 -6.72 -8.18 -8.12
C LEU A 119 -6.51 -9.68 -8.33
N GLN A 120 -5.66 -10.07 -9.29
CA GLN A 120 -5.29 -11.48 -9.48
C GLN A 120 -4.55 -12.04 -8.25
N GLY A 121 -3.63 -11.25 -7.69
CA GLY A 121 -2.91 -11.60 -6.46
C GLY A 121 -3.84 -11.75 -5.25
N LEU A 122 -4.83 -10.88 -5.14
CA LEU A 122 -5.86 -10.92 -4.10
C LEU A 122 -6.77 -12.15 -4.25
N ASP A 123 -7.26 -12.46 -5.45
CA ASP A 123 -8.02 -13.70 -5.70
C ASP A 123 -7.19 -14.93 -5.34
N GLN A 124 -5.92 -14.97 -5.73
CA GLN A 124 -5.01 -16.05 -5.38
C GLN A 124 -4.84 -16.19 -3.86
N ALA A 125 -4.73 -15.09 -3.13
CA ALA A 125 -4.64 -15.10 -1.67
C ALA A 125 -5.94 -15.63 -1.03
N MET A 126 -7.10 -15.19 -1.51
CA MET A 126 -8.41 -15.63 -1.03
C MET A 126 -8.69 -17.10 -1.37
N PHE A 127 -8.34 -17.54 -2.59
CA PHE A 127 -8.45 -18.93 -3.03
C PHE A 127 -7.63 -19.86 -2.12
N ARG A 128 -6.39 -19.47 -1.79
CA ARG A 128 -5.52 -20.25 -0.90
C ARG A 128 -6.04 -20.36 0.53
N ARG A 129 -6.87 -19.41 0.97
CA ARG A 129 -7.56 -19.49 2.27
C ARG A 129 -8.85 -20.33 2.22
N GLY A 130 -9.18 -20.93 1.08
CA GLY A 130 -10.39 -21.75 0.92
C GLY A 130 -11.68 -20.93 0.85
N LEU A 131 -11.62 -19.63 0.58
CA LEU A 131 -12.84 -18.82 0.44
C LEU A 131 -13.66 -19.26 -0.77
N HIS A 132 -14.97 -19.36 -0.59
CA HIS A 132 -15.91 -19.70 -1.67
C HIS A 132 -15.83 -18.71 -2.84
N GLY A 133 -15.98 -19.22 -4.07
CA GLY A 133 -15.82 -18.43 -5.29
C GLY A 133 -16.72 -17.18 -5.35
N ILE A 134 -17.94 -17.27 -4.83
CA ILE A 134 -18.87 -16.14 -4.77
C ILE A 134 -18.33 -15.02 -3.87
N ILE A 135 -17.80 -15.36 -2.69
CA ILE A 135 -17.23 -14.37 -1.76
C ILE A 135 -16.04 -13.66 -2.43
N ARG A 136 -15.16 -14.42 -3.09
CA ARG A 136 -14.02 -13.86 -3.82
C ARG A 136 -14.48 -12.89 -4.91
N LEU A 137 -15.46 -13.31 -5.72
CA LEU A 137 -16.02 -12.48 -6.77
C LEU A 137 -16.60 -11.17 -6.22
N VAL A 138 -17.40 -11.25 -5.15
CA VAL A 138 -17.98 -10.06 -4.49
C VAL A 138 -16.88 -9.10 -4.04
N VAL A 139 -15.82 -9.60 -3.40
CA VAL A 139 -14.70 -8.73 -2.96
C VAL A 139 -14.01 -8.06 -4.15
N LEU A 140 -13.74 -8.79 -5.23
CA LEU A 140 -13.08 -8.24 -6.42
C LEU A 140 -13.96 -7.20 -7.12
N VAL A 141 -15.27 -7.49 -7.26
CA VAL A 141 -16.23 -6.56 -7.86
C VAL A 141 -16.38 -5.32 -7.00
N SER A 142 -16.47 -5.45 -5.66
CA SER A 142 -16.54 -4.31 -4.74
C SER A 142 -15.34 -3.37 -4.87
N LEU A 143 -14.14 -3.90 -5.08
CA LEU A 143 -12.97 -3.07 -5.38
C LEU A 143 -13.07 -2.39 -6.74
N LEU A 144 -13.53 -3.11 -7.78
CA LEU A 144 -13.65 -2.58 -9.14
C LEU A 144 -14.73 -1.51 -9.29
N ILE A 145 -15.78 -1.54 -8.47
CA ILE A 145 -16.82 -0.50 -8.44
C ILE A 145 -16.50 0.61 -7.44
N SER A 146 -15.46 0.44 -6.61
CA SER A 146 -15.04 1.46 -5.64
C SER A 146 -14.49 2.68 -6.38
N PRO A 147 -15.12 3.86 -6.25
CA PRO A 147 -14.67 5.05 -6.96
C PRO A 147 -13.23 5.43 -6.58
N VAL A 148 -12.84 5.25 -5.31
CA VAL A 148 -11.48 5.56 -4.83
C VAL A 148 -10.44 4.65 -5.50
N PHE A 149 -10.71 3.35 -5.61
CA PHE A 149 -9.79 2.41 -6.24
C PHE A 149 -9.60 2.72 -7.73
N VAL A 150 -10.71 2.99 -8.42
CA VAL A 150 -10.72 3.33 -9.85
C VAL A 150 -10.03 4.67 -10.11
N LEU A 151 -10.34 5.70 -9.32
CA LEU A 151 -9.75 7.03 -9.45
C LEU A 151 -8.24 6.97 -9.22
N LEU A 152 -7.78 6.36 -8.13
CA LEU A 152 -6.34 6.22 -7.84
C LEU A 152 -5.61 5.49 -8.97
N ALA A 153 -6.15 4.37 -9.45
CA ALA A 153 -5.55 3.60 -10.55
C ALA A 153 -5.40 4.43 -11.83
N ALA A 154 -6.28 5.42 -12.02
CA ALA A 154 -6.36 6.19 -13.26
C ALA A 154 -5.63 7.54 -13.17
N THR A 155 -5.54 8.16 -11.99
CA THR A 155 -5.05 9.54 -11.83
C THR A 155 -3.78 9.69 -10.98
N ASP A 156 -3.41 8.69 -10.18
CA ASP A 156 -2.25 8.75 -9.27
C ASP A 156 -1.53 7.39 -9.20
N ILE A 157 -0.67 7.11 -10.18
CA ILE A 157 0.07 5.85 -10.27
C ILE A 157 1.05 5.65 -9.09
N THR A 158 1.56 6.74 -8.52
CA THR A 158 2.46 6.74 -7.36
C THR A 158 1.75 6.20 -6.12
N MET A 159 0.64 6.84 -5.73
CA MET A 159 -0.14 6.41 -4.58
C MET A 159 -0.77 5.04 -4.84
N PHE A 160 -1.29 4.79 -6.04
CA PHE A 160 -1.87 3.49 -6.37
C PHE A 160 -0.82 2.37 -6.33
N GLY A 161 0.38 2.60 -6.86
CA GLY A 161 1.50 1.67 -6.76
C GLY A 161 1.88 1.38 -5.31
N ALA A 162 1.94 2.41 -4.47
CA ALA A 162 2.19 2.25 -3.03
C ALA A 162 1.10 1.42 -2.35
N VAL A 163 -0.18 1.65 -2.67
CA VAL A 163 -1.33 0.85 -2.16
C VAL A 163 -1.25 -0.61 -2.62
N VAL A 164 -0.86 -0.86 -3.88
CA VAL A 164 -0.70 -2.22 -4.41
C VAL A 164 0.43 -2.96 -3.70
N LEU A 165 1.60 -2.33 -3.53
CA LEU A 165 2.73 -2.89 -2.79
C LEU A 165 2.35 -3.16 -1.34
N PHE A 166 1.67 -2.22 -0.69
CA PHE A 166 1.14 -2.39 0.65
C PHE A 166 0.17 -3.57 0.75
N GLY A 167 -0.77 -3.70 -0.19
CA GLY A 167 -1.72 -4.80 -0.22
C GLY A 167 -1.05 -6.17 -0.40
N PHE A 168 -0.02 -6.27 -1.24
CA PHE A 168 0.81 -7.48 -1.32
C PHE A 168 1.58 -7.74 -0.02
N GLY A 169 2.09 -6.69 0.62
CA GLY A 169 2.69 -6.76 1.95
C GLY A 169 1.74 -7.38 2.97
N LEU A 170 0.50 -6.89 3.03
CA LEU A 170 -0.55 -7.44 3.91
C LEU A 170 -0.84 -8.92 3.63
N ILE A 171 -0.90 -9.33 2.35
CA ILE A 171 -1.10 -10.73 1.98
C ILE A 171 0.01 -11.60 2.59
N ASP A 172 1.26 -11.13 2.57
CA ASP A 172 2.41 -11.85 3.11
C ASP A 172 2.53 -11.76 4.64
N ILE A 173 2.11 -10.66 5.29
CA ILE A 173 1.97 -10.61 6.75
C ILE A 173 1.05 -11.71 7.23
N VAL A 174 -0.10 -11.89 6.57
CA VAL A 174 -1.05 -12.92 7.01
C VAL A 174 -0.46 -14.32 6.86
N ARG A 175 0.40 -14.56 5.86
CA ARG A 175 1.14 -15.84 5.76
C ARG A 175 2.18 -15.97 6.85
N PHE A 176 2.93 -14.90 7.13
CA PHE A 176 3.92 -14.87 8.19
C PHE A 176 3.30 -15.20 9.55
N GLU A 177 2.17 -14.60 9.88
CA GLU A 177 1.53 -14.77 11.18
C GLU A 177 0.76 -16.08 11.31
N ASN A 178 -0.01 -16.47 10.29
CA ASN A 178 -0.85 -17.67 10.39
C ASN A 178 -0.06 -18.96 10.12
N LEU A 179 1.02 -18.89 9.33
CA LEU A 179 1.77 -20.06 8.85
C LEU A 179 3.23 -20.04 9.31
N ALA A 180 3.61 -19.12 10.20
CA ALA A 180 4.97 -18.95 10.71
C ALA A 180 6.05 -18.86 9.61
N ASN A 181 5.67 -18.35 8.43
CA ASN A 181 6.55 -18.26 7.27
C ASN A 181 7.43 -17.00 7.34
N THR A 182 8.63 -17.13 7.89
CA THR A 182 9.57 -16.00 8.07
C THR A 182 10.00 -15.35 6.75
N GLN A 183 10.11 -16.12 5.67
CA GLN A 183 10.40 -15.58 4.33
C GLN A 183 9.27 -14.66 3.85
N ALA A 184 8.01 -15.01 4.11
CA ALA A 184 6.88 -14.13 3.84
C ALA A 184 6.94 -12.87 4.71
N GLY A 185 7.35 -12.97 5.99
CA GLY A 185 7.52 -11.82 6.87
C GLY A 185 8.57 -10.82 6.36
N PHE A 186 9.71 -11.31 5.90
CA PHE A 186 10.75 -10.46 5.30
C PHE A 186 10.28 -9.83 3.98
N ARG A 187 9.62 -10.61 3.11
CA ARG A 187 9.04 -10.10 1.86
C ARG A 187 7.97 -9.05 2.12
N ALA A 188 7.13 -9.24 3.15
CA ALA A 188 6.17 -8.24 3.58
C ALA A 188 6.86 -6.95 3.99
N GLY A 189 7.87 -7.01 4.86
CA GLY A 189 8.64 -5.82 5.25
C GLY A 189 9.24 -5.09 4.05
N LEU A 190 9.83 -5.80 3.10
CA LEU A 190 10.38 -5.19 1.87
C LEU A 190 9.30 -4.54 1.01
N LEU A 191 8.13 -5.17 0.85
CA LEU A 191 7.01 -4.61 0.08
C LEU A 191 6.45 -3.34 0.74
N LEU A 192 6.36 -3.31 2.06
CA LEU A 192 5.92 -2.13 2.81
C LEU A 192 6.95 -1.00 2.75
N GLY A 193 8.25 -1.33 2.85
CA GLY A 193 9.33 -0.37 2.64
C GLY A 193 9.32 0.20 1.23
N ALA A 194 9.11 -0.65 0.22
CA ALA A 194 8.96 -0.23 -1.17
C ALA A 194 7.71 0.65 -1.38
N ALA A 195 6.61 0.38 -0.67
CA ALA A 195 5.43 1.25 -0.69
C ALA A 195 5.76 2.67 -0.20
N ALA A 196 6.47 2.78 0.93
CA ALA A 196 6.94 4.07 1.46
C ALA A 196 7.96 4.78 0.54
N MET A 197 8.78 4.01 -0.19
CA MET A 197 9.68 4.55 -1.22
C MET A 197 8.97 4.93 -2.51
N THR A 198 7.71 4.52 -2.69
CA THR A 198 6.89 4.85 -3.86
C THR A 198 6.03 6.08 -3.59
N ASP A 199 5.39 6.14 -2.41
CA ASP A 199 4.66 7.32 -1.94
C ASP A 199 4.80 7.46 -0.42
N VAL A 200 5.17 8.66 0.03
CA VAL A 200 5.37 8.99 1.46
C VAL A 200 4.09 8.78 2.27
N ARG A 201 2.93 8.96 1.64
CA ARG A 201 1.61 8.80 2.26
C ARG A 201 1.36 7.36 2.74
N ALA A 202 2.16 6.40 2.26
CA ALA A 202 2.13 5.02 2.76
C ALA A 202 2.84 4.82 4.11
N ILE A 203 3.74 5.72 4.54
CA ILE A 203 4.51 5.56 5.79
C ILE A 203 3.60 5.39 7.01
N PRO A 204 2.59 6.26 7.27
CA PRO A 204 1.72 6.10 8.44
C PRO A 204 0.89 4.82 8.39
N LEU A 205 0.45 4.42 7.20
CA LEU A 205 -0.29 3.20 6.97
C LEU A 205 0.55 1.97 7.34
N VAL A 206 1.82 1.94 6.93
CA VAL A 206 2.74 0.85 7.29
C VAL A 206 3.02 0.79 8.79
N LEU A 207 3.31 1.93 9.41
CA LEU A 207 3.56 2.00 10.86
C LEU A 207 2.33 1.52 11.65
N THR A 208 1.15 1.90 11.19
CA THR A 208 -0.13 1.46 11.75
C THR A 208 -0.29 -0.05 11.66
N VAL A 209 0.02 -0.65 10.51
CA VAL A 209 -0.02 -2.10 10.35
C VAL A 209 0.98 -2.80 11.26
N ALA A 210 2.17 -2.26 11.44
CA ALA A 210 3.14 -2.81 12.38
C ALA A 210 2.62 -2.77 13.83
N ILE A 211 1.99 -1.66 14.23
CA ILE A 211 1.33 -1.53 15.54
C ILE A 211 0.19 -2.55 15.66
N VAL A 212 -0.67 -2.67 14.65
CA VAL A 212 -1.75 -3.66 14.60
C VAL A 212 -1.20 -5.08 14.70
N GLY A 213 -0.07 -5.37 14.06
CA GLY A 213 0.64 -6.65 14.15
C GLY A 213 0.99 -7.05 15.58
N THR A 214 1.32 -6.08 16.44
CA THR A 214 1.58 -6.35 17.87
C THR A 214 0.34 -6.82 18.63
N LEU A 215 -0.86 -6.50 18.14
CA LEU A 215 -2.14 -6.80 18.78
C LEU A 215 -2.75 -8.15 18.32
N LEU A 216 -2.14 -8.83 17.35
CA LEU A 216 -2.68 -10.05 16.77
C LEU A 216 -2.52 -11.27 17.69
N ILE A 217 -3.59 -12.06 17.79
CA ILE A 217 -3.83 -13.03 18.88
C ILE A 217 -3.03 -14.32 18.70
N HIS A 218 -2.67 -14.68 17.47
CA HIS A 218 -2.18 -16.02 17.11
C HIS A 218 -0.70 -16.27 17.40
N SER A 219 0.08 -15.26 17.79
CA SER A 219 1.51 -15.38 18.11
C SER A 219 1.78 -15.25 19.62
N ARG A 220 2.84 -15.93 20.12
CA ARG A 220 3.33 -15.80 21.51
C ARG A 220 3.67 -14.31 21.81
N PRO A 221 3.47 -13.78 23.03
CA PRO A 221 3.65 -12.34 23.33
C PRO A 221 5.02 -11.77 22.90
N GLN A 222 6.10 -12.51 23.15
CA GLN A 222 7.47 -12.11 22.76
C GLN A 222 7.70 -12.16 21.24
N ALA A 223 6.99 -13.03 20.52
CA ALA A 223 7.07 -13.13 19.06
C ALA A 223 6.33 -11.98 18.36
N ARG A 224 5.32 -11.37 18.99
CA ARG A 224 4.55 -10.26 18.39
C ARG A 224 5.40 -9.01 18.17
N ALA A 225 6.21 -8.65 19.17
CA ALA A 225 7.12 -7.51 19.06
C ALA A 225 8.19 -7.75 18.00
N ALA A 226 8.79 -8.94 17.98
CA ALA A 226 9.77 -9.32 16.96
C ALA A 226 9.17 -9.29 15.55
N ASN A 227 7.96 -9.83 15.37
CA ASN A 227 7.25 -9.81 14.10
C ASN A 227 6.95 -8.38 13.62
N ALA A 228 6.47 -7.52 14.52
CA ALA A 228 6.21 -6.12 14.20
C ALA A 228 7.50 -5.37 13.80
N VAL A 229 8.61 -5.65 14.47
CA VAL A 229 9.92 -5.07 14.12
C VAL A 229 10.36 -5.54 12.73
N ILE A 230 10.27 -6.84 12.42
CA ILE A 230 10.65 -7.37 11.10
C ILE A 230 9.85 -6.71 9.98
N VAL A 231 8.55 -6.49 10.20
CA VAL A 231 7.64 -5.87 9.23
C VAL A 231 7.90 -4.37 9.09
N ALA A 232 8.11 -3.65 10.20
CA ALA A 232 8.32 -2.21 10.20
C ALA A 232 9.73 -1.80 9.75
N PHE A 233 10.73 -2.64 10.04
CA PHE A 233 12.14 -2.28 9.93
C PHE A 233 12.52 -1.69 8.57
N PRO A 234 12.16 -2.29 7.41
CA PRO A 234 12.55 -1.70 6.12
C PRO A 234 11.96 -0.32 5.90
N THR A 235 10.74 -0.07 6.38
CA THR A 235 10.08 1.24 6.25
C THR A 235 10.72 2.29 7.16
N VAL A 236 11.02 1.91 8.40
CA VAL A 236 11.75 2.79 9.34
C VAL A 236 13.14 3.11 8.81
N ALA A 237 13.88 2.10 8.32
CA ALA A 237 15.22 2.27 7.78
C ALA A 237 15.23 3.22 6.58
N VAL A 238 14.29 3.06 5.63
CA VAL A 238 14.13 3.98 4.49
C VAL A 238 13.82 5.40 4.98
N THR A 239 12.87 5.55 5.90
CA THR A 239 12.45 6.87 6.42
C THR A 239 13.64 7.58 7.09
N VAL A 240 14.41 6.86 7.90
CA VAL A 240 15.62 7.38 8.54
C VAL A 240 16.69 7.72 7.50
N ALA A 241 16.89 6.88 6.49
CA ALA A 241 17.86 7.14 5.43
C ALA A 241 17.51 8.41 4.62
N LEU A 242 16.23 8.60 4.28
CA LEU A 242 15.75 9.80 3.59
C LEU A 242 15.89 11.05 4.47
N ALA A 243 15.59 10.94 5.77
CA ALA A 243 15.79 12.04 6.70
C ALA A 243 17.27 12.43 6.82
N LEU A 244 18.17 11.45 6.95
CA LEU A 244 19.61 11.69 6.99
C LEU A 244 20.12 12.31 5.68
N ALA A 245 19.63 11.85 4.52
CA ALA A 245 19.96 12.46 3.24
C ALA A 245 19.55 13.94 3.19
N GLY A 246 18.35 14.27 3.70
CA GLY A 246 17.89 15.66 3.82
C GLY A 246 18.79 16.53 4.70
N VAL A 247 19.29 15.98 5.81
CA VAL A 247 20.26 16.66 6.70
C VAL A 247 21.61 16.87 6.01
N ILE A 248 22.16 15.83 5.36
CA ILE A 248 23.47 15.89 4.67
C ILE A 248 23.48 16.97 3.59
N ILE A 249 22.35 17.17 2.91
CA ILE A 249 22.19 18.13 1.81
C ILE A 249 21.81 19.53 2.31
N GLY A 250 21.56 19.69 3.62
CA GLY A 250 21.14 20.98 4.19
C GLY A 250 19.72 21.40 3.83
N SER A 251 18.89 20.47 3.33
CA SER A 251 17.48 20.71 2.98
C SER A 251 16.50 20.41 4.11
N GLY A 252 17.00 19.85 5.22
CA GLY A 252 16.24 19.53 6.43
C GLY A 252 15.78 18.07 6.49
N PRO A 253 15.63 17.50 7.70
CA PRO A 253 15.34 16.06 7.89
C PRO A 253 13.95 15.64 7.39
N LEU A 254 13.04 16.58 7.17
CA LEU A 254 11.66 16.30 6.73
C LEU A 254 11.41 16.69 5.27
N THR A 255 12.47 17.06 4.53
CA THR A 255 12.36 17.48 3.13
C THR A 255 11.65 16.45 2.24
N PHE A 256 11.87 15.16 2.52
CA PHE A 256 11.29 14.06 1.76
C PHE A 256 9.76 13.91 1.97
N LEU A 257 9.22 14.54 3.02
CA LEU A 257 7.77 14.60 3.27
C LEU A 257 7.08 15.70 2.47
N ARG A 258 7.82 16.58 1.78
CA ARG A 258 7.24 17.62 0.94
C ARG A 258 6.61 16.96 -0.29
N THR A 259 5.29 16.97 -0.33
CA THR A 259 4.50 16.72 -1.54
C THR A 259 4.04 18.04 -2.13
N ASP A 260 3.46 18.04 -3.33
CA ASP A 260 2.92 19.26 -3.95
C ASP A 260 1.90 19.93 -3.02
N ALA A 261 2.25 21.12 -2.53
CA ALA A 261 1.49 21.87 -1.52
C ALA A 261 0.03 22.12 -1.94
N THR A 262 -0.24 22.16 -3.25
CA THR A 262 -1.58 22.33 -3.83
C THR A 262 -2.49 21.13 -3.62
N SER A 263 -1.94 19.91 -3.56
CA SER A 263 -2.74 18.68 -3.36
C SER A 263 -3.15 18.50 -1.90
N ALA A 264 -2.24 18.81 -0.97
CA ALA A 264 -2.48 18.66 0.45
C ALA A 264 -3.24 19.87 1.05
N ALA A 265 -3.03 21.08 0.52
CA ALA A 265 -3.87 22.24 0.85
C ALA A 265 -5.32 22.00 0.42
N ARG A 266 -5.56 21.48 -0.80
CA ARG A 266 -6.91 21.10 -1.27
C ARG A 266 -7.54 19.98 -0.42
N ALA A 267 -6.77 18.98 -0.01
CA ALA A 267 -7.25 17.91 0.85
C ALA A 267 -7.64 18.40 2.26
N ILE A 268 -6.85 19.32 2.83
CA ILE A 268 -7.13 19.93 4.14
C ILE A 268 -8.26 20.94 4.04
N GLU A 269 -8.30 21.75 2.99
CA GLU A 269 -9.38 22.68 2.73
C GLU A 269 -10.70 21.92 2.56
N ALA A 270 -10.73 20.80 1.84
CA ALA A 270 -11.89 19.91 1.77
C ALA A 270 -12.25 19.29 3.13
N LEU A 271 -11.26 18.98 3.99
CA LEU A 271 -11.48 18.43 5.33
C LEU A 271 -12.01 19.47 6.34
N VAL A 272 -11.58 20.73 6.20
CA VAL A 272 -11.88 21.83 7.13
C VAL A 272 -13.13 22.62 6.72
N SER A 273 -13.34 22.82 5.42
CA SER A 273 -14.47 23.61 4.91
C SER A 273 -15.79 22.86 4.93
N ASP A 274 -15.77 21.54 4.73
CA ASP A 274 -16.96 20.69 4.85
C ASP A 274 -16.56 19.26 5.31
N PRO A 275 -16.58 18.98 6.62
CA PRO A 275 -16.24 17.66 7.16
C PRO A 275 -17.27 16.57 6.78
N LEU A 276 -18.36 16.92 6.09
CA LEU A 276 -19.31 15.99 5.50
C LEU A 276 -19.28 16.03 3.96
N SER A 277 -18.27 16.65 3.36
CA SER A 277 -18.14 16.74 1.92
C SER A 277 -18.20 15.35 1.27
N GLU A 278 -18.90 15.24 0.14
CA GLU A 278 -19.03 14.00 -0.65
C GLU A 278 -17.69 13.26 -0.86
N PRO A 279 -16.55 13.93 -1.12
CA PRO A 279 -15.26 13.26 -1.28
C PRO A 279 -14.79 12.57 0.00
N LEU A 280 -14.92 13.23 1.16
CA LEU A 280 -14.46 12.69 2.44
C LEU A 280 -15.36 11.54 2.91
N MET A 281 -16.68 11.66 2.73
CA MET A 281 -17.60 10.57 3.00
C MET A 281 -17.34 9.38 2.08
N LEU A 282 -16.96 9.59 0.82
CA LEU A 282 -16.54 8.50 -0.07
C LEU A 282 -15.29 7.76 0.43
N TYR A 283 -14.33 8.51 0.99
CA TYR A 283 -13.11 7.95 1.56
C TYR A 283 -13.34 7.21 2.89
N LEU A 284 -14.24 7.73 3.74
CA LEU A 284 -14.52 7.19 5.08
C LEU A 284 -15.62 6.14 5.11
N ALA A 285 -16.55 6.12 4.15
CA ALA A 285 -17.68 5.19 4.14
C ALA A 285 -17.25 3.72 4.21
N PRO A 286 -16.27 3.23 3.43
CA PRO A 286 -15.83 1.83 3.53
C PRO A 286 -15.25 1.51 4.91
N VAL A 287 -14.51 2.44 5.50
CA VAL A 287 -13.94 2.32 6.85
C VAL A 287 -15.05 2.22 7.89
N LEU A 288 -16.01 3.14 7.85
CA LEU A 288 -17.10 3.22 8.81
C LEU A 288 -17.98 1.98 8.73
N VAL A 289 -18.34 1.55 7.52
CA VAL A 289 -19.13 0.32 7.31
C VAL A 289 -18.40 -0.89 7.89
N VAL A 290 -17.11 -1.04 7.66
CA VAL A 290 -16.35 -2.19 8.19
C VAL A 290 -16.16 -2.10 9.71
N ALA A 291 -15.90 -0.91 10.27
CA ALA A 291 -15.78 -0.69 11.71
C ALA A 291 -17.11 -0.96 12.45
N ILE A 292 -18.23 -0.48 11.91
CA ILE A 292 -19.58 -0.74 12.42
C ILE A 292 -19.89 -2.23 12.36
N THR A 293 -19.61 -2.88 11.21
CA THR A 293 -19.80 -4.33 11.03
C THR A 293 -18.99 -5.12 12.05
N ALA A 294 -17.70 -4.79 12.24
CA ALA A 294 -16.83 -5.46 13.21
C ALA A 294 -17.29 -5.24 14.67
N GLY A 295 -17.80 -4.04 14.99
CA GLY A 295 -18.37 -3.72 16.30
C GLY A 295 -19.67 -4.48 16.58
N VAL A 296 -20.59 -4.53 15.61
CA VAL A 296 -21.90 -5.20 15.72
C VAL A 296 -21.74 -6.72 15.88
N PHE A 297 -20.80 -7.34 15.17
CA PHE A 297 -20.57 -8.79 15.24
C PHE A 297 -19.65 -9.23 16.40
N GLY A 298 -19.35 -8.34 17.36
CA GLY A 298 -18.61 -8.69 18.58
C GLY A 298 -17.11 -8.92 18.37
N PHE A 299 -16.56 -8.55 17.22
CA PHE A 299 -15.13 -8.63 16.93
C PHE A 299 -14.41 -7.34 17.36
N ALA A 300 -14.56 -6.93 18.63
CA ALA A 300 -14.09 -5.64 19.13
C ALA A 300 -12.60 -5.36 18.82
N ARG A 301 -11.75 -6.39 18.85
CA ARG A 301 -10.33 -6.28 18.46
C ARG A 301 -10.15 -6.04 16.95
N SER A 302 -10.91 -6.72 16.10
CA SER A 302 -10.92 -6.46 14.65
C SER A 302 -11.45 -5.05 14.35
N GLY A 303 -12.44 -4.57 15.10
CA GLY A 303 -12.92 -3.20 15.02
C GLY A 303 -11.84 -2.18 15.33
N VAL A 304 -11.08 -2.38 16.42
CA VAL A 304 -9.93 -1.52 16.77
C VAL A 304 -8.83 -1.57 15.71
N MET A 305 -8.53 -2.76 15.16
CA MET A 305 -7.53 -2.89 14.09
C MET A 305 -7.95 -2.13 12.82
N MET A 306 -9.22 -2.20 12.44
CA MET A 306 -9.75 -1.48 11.28
C MET A 306 -9.80 0.03 11.52
N LEU A 307 -10.15 0.46 12.74
CA LEU A 307 -10.09 1.86 13.15
C LEU A 307 -8.65 2.40 13.07
N LEU A 308 -7.68 1.64 13.59
CA LEU A 308 -6.27 2.01 13.50
C LEU A 308 -5.83 2.13 12.04
N ILE A 309 -6.12 1.13 11.20
CA ILE A 309 -5.81 1.18 9.75
C ILE A 309 -6.41 2.42 9.09
N ALA A 310 -7.63 2.79 9.45
CA ALA A 310 -8.27 4.00 8.95
C ALA A 310 -7.62 5.29 9.44
N VAL A 311 -7.25 5.36 10.72
CA VAL A 311 -6.48 6.48 11.26
C VAL A 311 -5.13 6.58 10.55
N GLY A 312 -4.48 5.46 10.25
CA GLY A 312 -3.25 5.42 9.46
C GLY A 312 -3.45 5.92 8.02
N ALA A 313 -4.56 5.54 7.38
CA ALA A 313 -4.92 6.04 6.05
C ALA A 313 -5.21 7.55 6.06
N LEU A 314 -5.94 8.05 7.07
CA LEU A 314 -6.19 9.47 7.28
C LEU A 314 -4.89 10.23 7.57
N ALA A 315 -4.00 9.70 8.40
CA ALA A 315 -2.69 10.28 8.67
C ALA A 315 -1.85 10.35 7.38
N GLY A 316 -1.98 9.37 6.49
CA GLY A 316 -1.39 9.41 5.15
C GLY A 316 -1.88 10.59 4.30
N VAL A 317 -3.16 10.97 4.41
CA VAL A 317 -3.70 12.19 3.75
C VAL A 317 -3.09 13.47 4.34
N LEU A 318 -2.77 13.46 5.64
CA LEU A 318 -2.15 14.60 6.33
C LEU A 318 -0.64 14.70 6.07
N VAL A 319 0.03 13.59 5.76
CA VAL A 319 1.42 13.57 5.29
C VAL A 319 1.49 14.22 3.92
N GLY A 320 2.18 15.36 3.86
CA GLY A 320 2.20 16.23 2.68
C GLY A 320 1.52 17.59 2.89
N SER A 321 0.84 17.78 4.02
CA SER A 321 0.19 19.04 4.39
C SER A 321 1.15 20.24 4.49
N PRO A 322 0.67 21.47 4.20
CA PRO A 322 1.44 22.69 4.44
C PRO A 322 1.88 22.85 5.90
N LEU A 323 1.17 22.25 6.86
CA LEU A 323 1.55 22.21 8.27
C LEU A 323 2.87 21.46 8.52
N ILE A 324 3.10 20.34 7.82
CA ILE A 324 4.36 19.58 7.90
C ILE A 324 5.45 20.30 7.08
N ALA A 325 5.09 20.94 5.98
CA ALA A 325 6.03 21.74 5.17
C ALA A 325 6.59 22.95 5.95
N ALA A 326 5.78 23.57 6.81
CA ALA A 326 6.20 24.67 7.70
C ALA A 326 7.13 24.20 8.84
N ALA A 327 6.97 22.95 9.31
CA ALA A 327 7.86 22.33 10.29
C ALA A 327 9.16 21.76 9.68
N ALA A 328 9.27 21.76 8.35
CA ALA A 328 10.40 21.27 7.57
C ALA A 328 11.31 22.42 7.05
N LEU A 329 11.17 23.62 7.61
CA LEU A 329 12.06 24.78 7.47
C LEU A 329 12.78 24.99 8.81
#